data_AF-A0A959P7E2-F1
#
_entry.id   AF-A0A959P7E2-F1
#
_cell.length_a   1.000
_cell.length_b   1.000
_cell.length_c   1.000
_cell.angle_alpha   90.00
_cell.angle_beta   90.00
_cell.angle_gamma   90.00
#
_symmetry.space_group_name_H-M   'P 1'
#
loop_
_entity.id
_entity.type
_entity.pdbx_description
1 polymer ?
#
loop_
_entity_poly.entity_id
_entity_poly.type
_entity_poly.pdbx_seq_one_letter_code
_entity_poly.pdbx_strand_id
1 'polypeptide(L)'
;NYVNDILTIQMVEYVFDSVPPTYNESIQLFAEGTYAYGGWSDVATNLGVDGTILTYTDSNGRIWTSDSRGGDQENWASFEITDHATVEQQQYGARTKGTFECRVYDGTGNHLDLRNGSFYARTIFKTE
;
A
#
# COMPACT_ATOMS: atom_id res chain seq x y z
N ASN A 1 -22.19 9.57 -8.35
CA ASN A 1 -21.86 8.46 -9.28
C ASN A 1 -20.37 8.16 -9.16
N TYR A 2 -19.95 7.43 -8.11
CA TYR A 2 -18.58 6.97 -7.92
C TYR A 2 -18.44 5.57 -8.53
N VAL A 3 -18.55 5.46 -9.85
CA VAL A 3 -18.72 4.12 -10.44
C VAL A 3 -17.39 3.36 -10.48
N ASN A 4 -16.21 4.00 -10.56
CA ASN A 4 -14.96 3.24 -10.74
C ASN A 4 -13.69 3.85 -10.09
N ASP A 5 -13.80 4.73 -9.10
CA ASP A 5 -12.60 5.15 -8.37
C ASP A 5 -12.12 3.99 -7.47
N ILE A 6 -10.95 3.43 -7.77
CA ILE A 6 -10.39 2.29 -7.02
C ILE A 6 -9.08 2.73 -6.37
N LEU A 7 -9.01 2.57 -5.05
CA LEU A 7 -7.77 2.73 -4.29
C LEU A 7 -7.23 1.36 -3.89
N THR A 8 -5.99 1.08 -4.27
CA THR A 8 -5.25 -0.12 -3.85
C THR A 8 -4.04 0.31 -3.04
N ILE A 9 -3.86 -0.31 -1.88
CA ILE A 9 -2.70 -0.10 -1.01
C ILE A 9 -1.96 -1.43 -0.93
N GLN A 10 -0.67 -1.42 -1.21
CA GLN A 10 0.21 -2.58 -1.14
C GLN A 10 1.36 -2.27 -0.20
N MET A 11 1.62 -3.17 0.75
CA MET A 11 2.83 -3.17 1.57
C MET A 11 3.86 -4.05 0.88
N VAL A 12 5.08 -3.54 0.71
CA VAL A 12 6.17 -4.24 0.04
C VAL A 12 7.34 -4.33 1.00
N GLU A 13 7.85 -5.55 1.20
CA GLU A 13 9.07 -5.83 1.93
C GLU A 13 9.92 -6.80 1.12
N TYR A 14 11.18 -6.44 0.89
CA TYR A 14 12.14 -7.24 0.14
C TYR A 14 12.99 -8.06 1.09
N VAL A 15 12.68 -9.35 1.17
CA VAL A 15 13.46 -10.33 1.92
C VAL A 15 14.41 -11.08 0.98
N PHE A 16 15.67 -11.25 1.38
CA PHE A 16 16.59 -12.15 0.69
C PHE A 16 16.25 -13.60 1.06
N ASP A 17 15.98 -14.41 0.04
CA ASP A 17 15.48 -15.78 0.06
C ASP A 17 16.16 -16.67 1.14
N SER A 18 15.40 -17.35 2.00
CA SER A 18 15.20 -18.81 1.80
C SER A 18 13.91 -19.41 2.37
N VAL A 19 12.94 -18.62 2.83
CA VAL A 19 11.68 -19.14 3.40
C VAL A 19 10.50 -18.25 3.00
N PRO A 20 9.41 -18.80 2.42
CA PRO A 20 8.19 -18.04 2.18
C PRO A 20 7.66 -17.42 3.49
N PRO A 21 7.20 -16.16 3.47
CA PRO A 21 6.70 -15.51 4.67
C PRO A 21 5.50 -16.27 5.25
N THR A 22 5.53 -16.49 6.54
CA THR A 22 4.46 -17.07 7.34
C THR A 22 3.33 -16.05 7.55
N TYR A 23 2.21 -16.55 8.07
CA TYR A 23 1.10 -15.72 8.54
C TYR A 23 1.56 -14.61 9.50
N ASN A 24 2.38 -14.98 10.50
CA ASN A 24 2.84 -14.05 11.52
C ASN A 24 3.76 -13.00 10.94
N GLU A 25 4.46 -13.27 9.84
CA GLU A 25 5.29 -12.25 9.19
C GLU A 25 4.43 -11.32 8.33
N SER A 26 3.49 -11.87 7.57
CA SER A 26 2.60 -11.07 6.70
C SER A 26 1.67 -10.14 7.48
N ILE A 27 1.22 -10.53 8.67
CA ILE A 27 0.39 -9.66 9.52
C ILE A 27 1.18 -8.50 10.12
N GLN A 28 2.48 -8.69 10.38
CA GLN A 28 3.35 -7.65 10.96
C GLN A 28 3.66 -6.53 9.97
N LEU A 29 3.54 -6.80 8.66
CA LEU A 29 3.59 -5.75 7.63
C LEU A 29 2.54 -4.65 7.84
N PHE A 30 1.48 -4.95 8.58
CA PHE A 30 0.38 -4.03 8.85
C PHE A 30 0.33 -3.56 10.31
N ALA A 31 1.44 -3.66 11.06
CA ALA A 31 1.52 -3.12 12.40
C ALA A 31 1.19 -1.61 12.43
N GLU A 32 0.77 -1.10 13.58
CA GLU A 32 0.57 0.33 13.76
C GLU A 32 1.91 1.07 13.64
N GLY A 33 1.90 2.20 12.91
CA GLY A 33 3.10 2.99 12.70
C GLY A 33 3.13 3.73 11.37
N THR A 34 4.20 4.50 11.19
CA THR A 34 4.49 5.25 9.96
C THR A 34 5.33 4.42 9.01
N TYR A 35 4.96 4.43 7.73
CA TYR A 35 5.67 3.73 6.68
C TYR A 35 6.14 4.71 5.60
N ALA A 36 7.34 4.47 5.07
CA ALA A 36 7.81 5.18 3.90
C ALA A 36 7.02 4.73 2.65
N TYR A 37 7.02 5.57 1.61
CA TYR A 37 6.57 5.14 0.30
C TYR A 37 7.66 4.32 -0.39
N GLY A 38 7.28 3.11 -0.81
CA GLY A 38 8.15 2.14 -1.45
C GLY A 38 8.08 2.17 -2.97
N GLY A 39 8.72 1.17 -3.58
CA GLY A 39 8.74 0.96 -5.02
C GLY A 39 8.86 -0.53 -5.31
N TRP A 40 8.00 -1.05 -6.17
CA TRP A 40 7.93 -2.48 -6.44
C TRP A 40 8.86 -2.84 -7.61
N SER A 41 9.15 -4.10 -7.91
CA SER A 41 9.94 -4.49 -9.09
C SER A 41 9.70 -5.96 -9.36
N ASP A 42 9.23 -6.29 -10.56
CA ASP A 42 9.09 -7.66 -11.06
C ASP A 42 10.42 -8.40 -11.17
N VAL A 43 11.50 -7.63 -11.36
CA VAL A 43 12.84 -8.18 -11.41
C VAL A 43 13.32 -8.28 -9.98
N ALA A 44 13.45 -9.51 -9.48
CA ALA A 44 14.04 -9.87 -8.17
C ALA A 44 15.49 -9.39 -8.08
N THR A 45 15.63 -8.09 -8.01
CA THR A 45 16.86 -7.31 -7.96
C THR A 45 16.68 -6.33 -6.82
N ASN A 46 17.79 -5.88 -6.25
CA ASN A 46 17.87 -4.96 -5.12
C ASN A 46 17.35 -3.53 -5.45
N LEU A 47 16.53 -3.39 -6.48
CA LEU A 47 15.94 -2.14 -6.97
C LEU A 47 14.55 -1.88 -6.37
N GLY A 48 13.99 -2.88 -5.70
CA GLY A 48 12.82 -2.72 -4.85
C GLY A 48 13.12 -1.83 -3.65
N VAL A 49 12.13 -1.03 -3.24
CA VAL A 49 12.21 -0.18 -2.05
C VAL A 49 11.07 -0.59 -1.11
N ASP A 50 11.44 -0.99 0.10
CA ASP A 50 10.48 -1.33 1.15
C ASP A 50 9.55 -0.15 1.45
N GLY A 51 8.29 -0.46 1.76
CA GLY A 51 7.31 0.53 2.16
C GLY A 51 5.96 0.31 1.50
N THR A 52 5.18 1.38 1.45
CA THR A 52 3.82 1.36 0.94
C THR A 52 3.75 1.88 -0.48
N ILE A 53 2.95 1.23 -1.32
CA ILE A 53 2.60 1.70 -2.66
C ILE A 53 1.10 1.89 -2.73
N LEU A 54 0.69 3.03 -3.26
CA LEU A 54 -0.69 3.44 -3.38
C LEU A 54 -1.02 3.61 -4.86
N THR A 55 -1.99 2.84 -5.33
CA THR A 55 -2.46 2.87 -6.71
C THR A 55 -3.89 3.38 -6.73
N TYR A 56 -4.11 4.48 -7.43
CA TYR A 56 -5.40 5.10 -7.65
C TYR A 56 -5.81 4.91 -9.11
N THR A 57 -6.94 4.24 -9.34
CA THR A 57 -7.59 4.22 -10.66
C THR A 57 -8.71 5.23 -10.64
N ASP A 58 -8.64 6.23 -11.52
CA ASP A 58 -9.68 7.24 -11.60
C ASP A 58 -10.92 6.74 -12.36
N SER A 59 -11.99 7.53 -12.29
CA SER A 59 -13.26 7.24 -12.98
C SER A 59 -13.15 7.02 -14.51
N ASN A 60 -12.07 7.44 -15.17
CA ASN A 60 -11.81 7.20 -16.60
C ASN A 60 -10.97 5.93 -16.84
N GLY A 61 -10.63 5.19 -15.78
CA GLY A 61 -9.79 4.00 -15.84
C GLY A 61 -8.30 4.32 -15.91
N ARG A 62 -7.88 5.57 -15.71
CA ARG A 62 -6.47 5.93 -15.69
C ARG A 62 -5.86 5.53 -14.36
N ILE A 63 -4.71 4.86 -14.43
CA ILE A 63 -3.97 4.39 -13.26
C ILE A 63 -2.91 5.42 -12.88
N TRP A 64 -2.86 5.72 -11.59
CA TRP A 64 -1.91 6.60 -10.94
C TRP A 64 -1.23 5.82 -9.80
N THR A 65 0.07 5.96 -9.61
CA THR A 65 0.80 5.21 -8.58
C THR A 65 1.79 6.07 -7.78
N SER A 66 1.92 5.80 -6.49
CA SER A 66 2.93 6.41 -5.62
C SER A 66 4.27 5.67 -5.66
N ASP A 67 4.43 4.66 -6.52
CA ASP A 67 5.68 3.91 -6.69
C ASP A 67 6.85 4.89 -6.85
N SER A 68 7.80 4.85 -5.91
CA SER A 68 8.90 5.80 -5.79
C SER A 68 9.84 5.79 -7.00
N ARG A 69 9.78 4.77 -7.86
CA ARG A 69 10.53 4.73 -9.12
C ARG A 69 9.90 5.59 -10.22
N GLY A 70 8.60 5.88 -10.10
CA GLY A 70 7.85 6.75 -11.01
C GLY A 70 8.01 8.23 -10.71
N GLY A 71 8.46 8.58 -9.51
CA GLY A 71 8.74 9.94 -9.07
C GLY A 71 8.88 10.05 -7.55
N ASP A 72 9.52 11.12 -7.08
CA ASP A 72 9.76 11.35 -5.66
C ASP A 72 8.47 11.74 -4.92
N GLN A 73 8.40 11.39 -3.65
CA GLN A 73 7.38 11.94 -2.76
C GLN A 73 7.82 13.29 -2.22
N GLU A 74 6.83 14.12 -1.94
CA GLU A 74 7.05 15.43 -1.34
C GLU A 74 7.26 15.32 0.18
N ASN A 75 7.80 16.37 0.80
CA ASN A 75 8.08 16.41 2.25
C ASN A 75 6.84 16.32 3.15
N TRP A 76 5.65 16.58 2.59
CA TRP A 76 4.37 16.46 3.28
C TRP A 76 3.75 15.07 3.16
N ALA A 77 4.30 14.20 2.30
CA ALA A 77 3.75 12.88 2.10
C ALA A 77 3.92 12.04 3.37
N SER A 78 2.89 11.27 3.71
CA SER A 78 2.87 10.43 4.90
C SER A 78 1.94 9.24 4.69
N PHE A 79 2.31 8.10 5.26
CA PHE A 79 1.44 6.94 5.35
C PHE A 79 1.53 6.37 6.76
N GLU A 80 0.38 6.21 7.41
CA GLU A 80 0.30 5.73 8.79
C GLU A 80 -0.81 4.70 8.93
N ILE A 81 -0.48 3.56 9.53
CA ILE A 81 -1.46 2.63 10.08
C ILE A 81 -1.73 3.07 11.51
N THR A 82 -2.97 3.48 11.76
CA THR A 82 -3.42 4.08 13.02
C THR A 82 -4.11 3.08 13.96
N ASP A 83 -4.54 1.94 13.43
CA ASP A 83 -5.14 0.84 14.20
C ASP A 83 -5.03 -0.45 13.39
N HIS A 84 -4.51 -1.51 14.00
CA HIS A 84 -4.50 -2.85 13.42
C HIS A 84 -4.78 -3.93 14.46
N ALA A 85 -5.96 -4.55 14.35
CA ALA A 85 -6.42 -5.50 15.35
C ALA A 85 -6.87 -6.82 14.70
N THR A 86 -6.40 -7.92 15.27
CA THR A 86 -6.90 -9.26 14.98
C THR A 86 -8.36 -9.38 15.36
N VAL A 87 -9.17 -10.01 14.52
CA VAL A 87 -10.58 -10.25 14.82
C VAL A 87 -10.80 -11.74 15.05
N GLU A 88 -11.05 -12.12 16.29
CA GLU A 88 -11.45 -13.50 16.58
C GLU A 88 -12.88 -13.75 16.05
N GLN A 89 -13.08 -14.93 15.43
CA GLN A 89 -14.39 -15.51 15.06
C GLN A 89 -15.08 -15.07 13.75
N GLN A 90 -14.37 -14.54 12.74
CA GLN A 90 -14.96 -14.35 11.40
C GLN A 90 -13.98 -14.74 10.29
N GLN A 91 -14.45 -14.79 9.03
CA GLN A 91 -13.71 -15.14 7.79
C GLN A 91 -12.49 -14.23 7.48
N TYR A 92 -11.98 -13.47 8.46
CA TYR A 92 -11.02 -12.38 8.30
C TYR A 92 -9.92 -12.50 9.37
N GLY A 93 -8.71 -12.04 9.05
CA GLY A 93 -7.59 -12.05 9.99
C GLY A 93 -7.45 -10.84 10.87
N ALA A 94 -7.71 -9.67 10.30
CA ALA A 94 -7.55 -8.40 10.99
C ALA A 94 -8.34 -7.28 10.30
N ARG A 95 -8.59 -6.21 11.04
CA ARG A 95 -9.07 -4.92 10.54
C ARG A 95 -7.91 -3.93 10.63
N THR A 96 -7.76 -3.14 9.58
CA THR A 96 -6.71 -2.12 9.49
C THR A 96 -7.35 -0.77 9.19
N LYS A 97 -6.92 0.26 9.89
CA LYS A 97 -7.27 1.65 9.61
C LYS A 97 -5.99 2.46 9.46
N GLY A 98 -5.98 3.38 8.51
CA GLY A 98 -4.87 4.31 8.39
C GLY A 98 -5.24 5.60 7.69
N THR A 99 -4.23 6.48 7.64
CA THR A 99 -4.28 7.78 6.99
C THR A 99 -3.11 7.92 6.03
N PHE A 100 -3.30 8.73 4.98
CA PHE A 100 -2.26 8.96 4.01
C PHE A 100 -2.35 10.32 3.33
N GLU A 101 -1.20 10.83 2.93
CA GLU A 101 -1.03 11.89 1.95
C GLU A 101 0.08 11.49 0.99
N CYS A 102 -0.17 11.55 -0.32
CA CYS A 102 0.87 11.26 -1.30
C CYS A 102 0.66 11.98 -2.62
N ARG A 103 1.73 11.98 -3.40
CA ARG A 103 1.65 12.21 -4.84
C ARG A 103 1.58 10.87 -5.57
N VAL A 104 0.69 10.78 -6.55
CA VAL A 104 0.59 9.63 -7.47
C VAL A 104 0.85 10.07 -8.90
N TYR A 105 1.56 9.25 -9.67
CA TYR A 105 2.05 9.53 -11.01
C TYR A 105 1.42 8.64 -12.07
N ASP A 106 1.27 9.15 -13.29
CA ASP A 106 0.70 8.42 -14.42
C ASP A 106 1.75 7.73 -15.32
N GLY A 107 3.03 7.77 -14.93
CA GLY A 107 4.16 7.24 -15.71
C GLY A 107 4.59 8.11 -16.92
N THR A 108 3.89 9.21 -17.20
CA THR A 108 4.21 10.19 -18.26
C THR A 108 4.69 11.54 -17.71
N GLY A 109 4.79 11.65 -16.38
CA GLY A 109 5.25 12.85 -15.67
C GLY A 109 4.12 13.74 -15.14
N ASN A 110 2.84 13.44 -15.41
CA ASN A 110 1.75 14.12 -14.69
C ASN A 110 1.51 13.43 -13.35
N HIS A 111 0.91 14.19 -12.43
CA HIS A 111 0.64 13.73 -11.09
C HIS A 111 -0.67 14.26 -10.52
N LEU A 112 -1.12 13.61 -9.45
CA LEU A 112 -2.18 14.07 -8.55
C LEU A 112 -1.66 14.08 -7.12
N ASP A 113 -2.04 15.11 -6.35
CA ASP A 113 -1.81 15.16 -4.92
C ASP A 113 -3.05 14.66 -4.18
N LEU A 114 -2.94 13.50 -3.52
CA LEU A 114 -3.97 12.93 -2.66
C LEU A 114 -3.73 13.40 -1.24
N ARG A 115 -4.72 14.13 -0.67
CA ARG A 115 -4.62 14.80 0.63
C ARG A 115 -5.71 14.34 1.59
N ASN A 116 -5.42 14.35 2.89
CA ASN A 116 -6.35 13.93 3.93
C ASN A 116 -6.96 12.55 3.67
N GLY A 117 -6.19 11.63 3.09
CA GLY A 117 -6.62 10.29 2.79
C GLY A 117 -6.85 9.49 4.07
N SER A 118 -7.91 8.69 4.09
CA SER A 118 -8.14 7.71 5.15
C SER A 118 -8.67 6.42 4.54
N PHE A 119 -8.33 5.29 5.13
CA PHE A 119 -8.78 3.99 4.66
C PHE A 119 -9.18 3.07 5.81
N TYR A 120 -10.07 2.14 5.47
CA TYR A 120 -10.43 0.98 6.27
C TYR A 120 -10.25 -0.23 5.38
N ALA A 121 -9.42 -1.17 5.83
CA ALA A 121 -9.12 -2.40 5.12
C ALA A 121 -9.42 -3.62 5.99
N ARG A 122 -9.57 -4.75 5.30
CA ARG A 122 -9.71 -6.07 5.91
C ARG A 122 -8.62 -6.97 5.40
N THR A 123 -7.95 -7.69 6.29
CA THR A 123 -7.04 -8.76 5.92
C THR A 123 -7.88 -10.02 5.68
N ILE A 124 -7.99 -10.44 4.42
CA ILE A 124 -8.70 -11.67 4.03
C ILE A 124 -7.66 -12.73 3.70
N PHE A 125 -7.83 -13.93 4.23
CA PHE A 125 -7.00 -15.05 3.86
C PHE A 125 -7.63 -15.84 2.72
N LYS A 126 -6.81 -16.23 1.76
CA LYS A 126 -7.10 -17.35 0.89
C LYS A 126 -6.54 -18.58 1.59
N THR A 127 -7.39 -19.38 2.23
CA THR A 127 -7.01 -20.76 2.56
C THR A 127 -6.82 -21.49 1.23
N GLU A 128 -5.62 -22.01 0.99
CA GLU A 128 -5.36 -22.93 -0.12
C GLU A 128 -6.16 -24.23 0.03
#